data_AF-A0A7U9RZP8-F1
#
_entry.id   AF-A0A7U9RZP8-F1
#
_cell.length_a   1.000
_cell.length_b   1.000
_cell.length_c   1.000
_cell.angle_alpha   90.00
_cell.angle_beta   90.00
_cell.angle_gamma   90.00
#
_symmetry.space_group_name_H-M   'P 1'
#
loop_
_entity.id
_entity.type
_entity.pdbx_description
1 polymer ?
#
loop_
_entity_poly.entity_id
_entity_poly.type
_entity_poly.pdbx_seq_one_letter_code
_entity_poly.pdbx_strand_id
1 'polypeptide(L)' 'MKQDKVKYDFMVFGQAIKEERKAKGISRNQLADKLNIAPRYIASIENSGQHPSLQIFYELVAFLDVSG' A
#
# COMPACT_ATOMS: atom_id res chain seq x y z
N MET A 1 13.20 -16.33 26.04
CA MET A 1 13.74 -15.32 25.09
C MET A 1 12.56 -14.49 24.62
N LYS A 2 12.45 -13.22 25.01
CA LYS A 2 11.42 -12.33 24.48
C LYS A 2 11.78 -12.10 23.01
N GLN A 3 10.93 -12.53 22.08
CA GLN A 3 11.09 -12.12 20.70
C GLN A 3 10.84 -10.62 20.64
N ASP A 4 11.91 -9.83 20.50
CA ASP A 4 11.78 -8.46 20.07
C ASP A 4 11.21 -8.50 18.64
N LYS A 5 9.88 -8.39 18.55
CA LYS A 5 9.19 -8.32 17.27
C LYS A 5 9.64 -7.02 16.61
N VAL A 6 10.51 -7.11 15.62
CA VAL A 6 10.82 -5.99 14.73
C VAL A 6 9.49 -5.49 14.18
N LYS A 7 9.07 -4.31 14.63
CA LYS A 7 7.84 -3.68 14.16
C LYS A 7 8.19 -3.01 12.84
N TYR A 8 7.82 -3.67 11.74
CA TYR A 8 7.99 -3.11 10.41
C TYR A 8 7.19 -1.80 10.30
N ASP A 9 7.83 -0.74 9.81
CA ASP A 9 7.17 0.53 9.61
C ASP A 9 6.48 0.57 8.23
N PHE A 10 5.18 0.35 8.24
CA PHE A 10 4.36 0.39 7.03
C PHE A 10 4.11 1.81 6.51
N MET A 11 4.53 2.87 7.21
CA MET A 11 4.47 4.24 6.70
C MET A 11 5.35 4.40 5.45
N VAL A 12 6.58 3.89 5.49
CA VAL A 12 7.52 3.97 4.36
C VAL A 12 6.94 3.25 3.14
N PHE A 13 6.35 2.09 3.35
CA PHE A 13 5.64 1.35 2.30
C PHE A 13 4.45 2.15 1.75
N GLY A 14 3.59 2.66 2.62
CA GLY A 14 2.43 3.48 2.21
C GLY A 14 2.82 4.70 1.38
N GLN A 15 3.93 5.35 1.74
CA GLN A 15 4.50 6.48 1.01
C GLN A 15 4.96 6.07 -0.39
N ALA A 16 5.69 4.95 -0.52
CA ALA A 16 6.14 4.43 -1.82
C ALA A 16 4.95 4.10 -2.74
N ILE A 17 3.91 3.44 -2.20
CA ILE A 17 2.66 3.18 -2.94
C ILE A 17 2.01 4.49 -3.42
N LYS A 18 1.98 5.52 -2.58
CA LYS A 18 1.40 6.83 -2.91
C LYS A 18 2.17 7.55 -4.01
N GLU A 19 3.50 7.48 -3.98
CA GLU A 19 4.38 8.09 -4.97
C GLU A 19 4.22 7.40 -6.31
N GLU A 20 4.28 6.08 -6.35
CA GLU A 20 4.16 5.32 -7.59
C GLU A 20 2.75 5.44 -8.19
N ARG A 21 1.70 5.42 -7.37
CA ARG A 21 0.33 5.70 -7.84
C ARG A 21 0.25 7.07 -8.51
N LYS A 22 0.88 8.10 -7.95
CA LYS A 22 0.92 9.44 -8.54
C LYS A 22 1.75 9.48 -9.81
N ALA A 23 2.88 8.78 -9.86
CA ALA A 23 3.73 8.67 -11.04
C ALA A 23 2.98 8.06 -12.23
N LYS A 24 2.12 7.06 -11.98
CA LYS A 24 1.21 6.47 -12.98
C LYS A 24 -0.01 7.33 -13.30
N GLY A 25 -0.21 8.46 -12.63
CA GLY A 25 -1.31 9.39 -12.91
C GLY A 25 -2.70 8.88 -12.54
N ILE A 26 -2.79 7.84 -11.68
CA ILE A 26 -4.08 7.25 -11.31
C ILE A 26 -4.57 7.75 -9.94
N SER A 27 -5.88 7.86 -9.79
CA SER A 27 -6.54 8.22 -8.53
C SER A 27 -6.61 7.03 -7.57
N ARG A 28 -6.87 7.30 -6.28
CA ARG A 28 -7.15 6.24 -5.30
C ARG A 28 -8.38 5.43 -5.65
N ASN A 29 -9.40 6.06 -6.24
CA ASN A 29 -10.61 5.36 -6.66
C ASN A 29 -10.30 4.35 -7.76
N GLN A 30 -9.57 4.76 -8.79
CA GLN A 30 -9.16 3.85 -9.87
C GLN A 30 -8.32 2.67 -9.36
N LEU A 31 -7.41 2.91 -8.42
CA LEU A 31 -6.64 1.83 -7.80
C LEU A 31 -7.54 0.90 -6.96
N ALA A 32 -8.43 1.48 -6.16
CA ALA A 32 -9.34 0.73 -5.31
C ALA A 32 -10.34 -0.12 -6.11
N ASP A 33 -10.88 0.42 -7.21
CA ASP A 33 -11.76 -0.27 -8.15
C ASP A 33 -11.02 -1.45 -8.79
N LYS A 34 -9.75 -1.26 -9.19
CA LYS A 34 -8.92 -2.32 -9.77
C LYS A 34 -8.68 -3.49 -8.80
N LEU A 35 -8.52 -3.18 -7.52
CA LEU A 35 -8.26 -4.15 -6.45
C LEU A 35 -9.56 -4.64 -5.77
N ASN A 36 -10.73 -4.17 -6.21
CA ASN A 36 -12.03 -4.47 -5.61
C ASN A 36 -12.08 -4.21 -4.09
N ILE A 37 -11.57 -3.06 -3.66
CA ILE A 37 -11.54 -2.60 -2.26
C ILE A 37 -12.08 -1.17 -2.13
N ALA A 38 -12.34 -0.74 -0.89
CA ALA A 38 -12.78 0.63 -0.65
C ALA A 38 -11.64 1.64 -0.84
N PRO A 39 -11.85 2.80 -1.50
CA PRO A 39 -10.83 3.85 -1.65
C PRO A 39 -10.26 4.38 -0.33
N ARG A 40 -11.05 4.33 0.75
CA ARG A 40 -10.60 4.69 2.11
C ARG A 40 -9.47 3.77 2.59
N TYR A 41 -9.46 2.51 2.17
CA TYR A 41 -8.41 1.58 2.56
C TYR A 41 -7.07 1.97 1.92
N ILE A 42 -7.07 2.30 0.62
CA ILE A 42 -5.90 2.88 -0.06
C ILE A 42 -5.41 4.13 0.67
N ALA A 43 -6.32 5.04 1.03
CA ALA A 43 -5.94 6.25 1.77
C ALA A 43 -5.30 5.95 3.14
N SER A 44 -5.75 4.90 3.83
CA SER A 44 -5.23 4.51 5.15
C SER A 44 -3.87 3.83 5.04
N ILE A 45 -3.65 3.02 4.00
CA ILE A 45 -2.33 2.46 3.66
C ILE A 45 -1.36 3.62 3.37
N GLU A 46 -1.74 4.54 2.48
CA GLU A 46 -0.86 5.62 2.02
C GLU A 46 -0.50 6.68 3.07
N ASN A 47 -1.39 6.97 4.03
CA ASN A 47 -1.21 8.11 4.93
C ASN A 47 -1.11 7.74 6.42
N SER A 48 -1.46 6.50 6.78
CA SER A 48 -1.50 6.07 8.19
C SER A 48 -0.73 4.78 8.45
N GLY A 49 -0.09 4.22 7.41
CA GLY A 49 0.70 2.99 7.55
C GLY A 49 -0.18 1.80 7.93
N GLN A 50 -1.46 1.82 7.55
CA GLN A 50 -2.34 0.69 7.81
C GLN A 50 -1.80 -0.54 7.10
N HIS A 51 -1.64 -1.63 7.85
CA HIS A 51 -1.12 -2.88 7.33
C HIS A 51 -2.09 -3.49 6.29
N PRO A 52 -1.66 -3.68 5.03
CA PRO A 52 -2.46 -4.42 4.06
C PRO A 52 -2.51 -5.91 4.40
N SER A 53 -3.52 -6.64 3.90
CA SER A 53 -3.41 -8.10 3.84
C SER A 53 -2.29 -8.49 2.86
N LEU A 54 -1.74 -9.70 3.00
CA LEU A 54 -0.67 -10.17 2.11
C LEU A 54 -1.11 -10.17 0.63
N GLN A 55 -2.38 -10.49 0.36
CA GLN A 55 -2.93 -10.43 -1.00
C GLN A 55 -2.89 -9.00 -1.55
N ILE A 56 -3.44 -8.02 -0.81
CA ILE A 56 -3.46 -6.62 -1.25
C ILE A 56 -2.04 -6.06 -1.38
N PHE A 57 -1.12 -6.48 -0.51
CA PHE A 57 0.29 -6.13 -0.63
C PHE A 57 0.87 -6.58 -1.98
N TYR A 58 0.69 -7.85 -2.36
CA TYR A 58 1.20 -8.34 -3.64
C TYR A 58 0.54 -7.67 -4.84
N GLU A 59 -0.78 -7.45 -4.78
CA GLU A 59 -1.49 -6.78 -5.86
C GLU A 59 -1.03 -5.32 -6.04
N LEU A 60 -0.79 -4.60 -4.93
CA LEU A 60 -0.25 -3.24 -4.96
C LEU A 60 1.14 -3.19 -5.60
N VAL A 61 2.05 -4.05 -5.14
CA VAL A 61 3.42 -4.11 -5.67
C VAL A 61 3.44 -4.49 -7.15
N ALA A 62 2.66 -5.51 -7.54
CA ALA A 62 2.60 -5.98 -8.92
C ALA A 62 1.97 -4.93 -9.87
N PHE A 63 0.93 -4.24 -9.44
CA PHE A 63 0.24 -3.26 -10.28
C PHE A 63 1.03 -1.95 -10.41
N LEU A 64 1.61 -1.50 -9.31
CA LEU A 64 2.39 -0.26 -9.28
C LEU A 64 3.82 -0.48 -9.77
N ASP A 65 4.27 -1.71 -10.02
CA ASP A 65 5.67 -1.99 -10.39
C ASP A 65 6.64 -1.37 -9.38
N VAL A 66 6.27 -1.48 -8.10
CA VAL A 66 7.08 -0.98 -6.99
C VAL A 66 8.23 -1.97 -6.83
N SER A 67 9.26 -1.81 -7.65
CA SER A 67 10.54 -2.49 -7.49
C SER A 67 11.23 -1.93 -6.26
N GLY A 68 11.30 -2.74 -5.20
CA GLY A 68 12.03 -2.43 -3.97
C GLY A 68 13.54 -2.40 -4.16
#